data_AF-A0A7S1RIX4-F1
#
_entry.id   AF-A0A7S1RIX4-F1
#
_cell.length_a   1.000
_cell.length_b   1.000
_cell.length_c   1.000
_cell.angle_alpha   90.00
_cell.angle_beta   90.00
_cell.angle_gamma   90.00
#
_symmetry.space_group_name_H-M   'P 1'
#
loop_
_entity.id
_entity.type
_entity.pdbx_description
1 polymer ?
#
loop_
_entity_poly.entity_id
_entity_poly.type
_entity_poly.pdbx_seq_one_letter_code
_entity_poly.pdbx_strand_id
1 'polypeptide(L)'
;GYRVRVLERRPGAGEGSSYINGTLICPSLMLPWTGPQMIPKLFKSFFNEKHPLKVHPHALADFSLWYFGLHYAVSCRPGQSATNTGHLARLAAYSRACLGRLMDEEPRIGRLMQ
;
A
#
# COMPACT_ATOMS: atom_id res chain seq x y z
N GLY A 1 25.87 2.33 25.37
CA GLY A 1 25.44 3.26 24.30
C GLY A 1 26.51 3.32 23.23
N TYR A 2 26.15 3.41 21.95
CA TYR A 2 27.10 3.37 20.84
C TYR A 2 27.38 4.77 20.29
N ARG A 3 28.63 4.99 19.86
CA ARG A 3 29.01 6.20 19.14
C ARG A 3 28.65 6.02 17.66
N VAL A 4 27.61 6.72 17.21
CA VAL A 4 27.16 6.73 15.82
C VAL A 4 27.63 8.03 15.15
N ARG A 5 28.16 7.93 13.93
CA ARG A 5 28.46 9.08 13.06
C ARG A 5 27.63 8.94 11.79
N VAL A 6 26.82 9.94 11.51
CA VAL A 6 26.01 10.02 10.29
C VAL A 6 26.80 10.83 9.25
N LEU A 7 26.87 10.31 8.02
CA LEU A 7 27.46 10.98 6.87
C LEU A 7 26.34 11.23 5.87
N GLU A 8 26.08 12.50 5.56
CA GLU A 8 25.04 12.93 4.64
C GLU A 8 25.66 13.87 3.59
N ARG A 9 25.22 13.73 2.33
CA ARG A 9 25.74 14.53 1.21
C ARG A 9 25.06 15.89 1.12
N ARG A 10 23.79 15.97 1.52
CA ARG A 10 22.97 17.17 1.47
C ARG A 10 23.11 18.00 2.76
N PRO A 11 22.90 19.34 2.71
CA PRO A 11 22.97 20.20 3.89
C PRO A 11 21.91 19.87 4.95
N GLY A 12 20.78 19.25 4.55
CA GLY A 12 19.72 18.79 5.43
C GLY A 12 19.39 17.30 5.28
N ALA A 13 18.81 16.73 6.34
CA ALA A 13 18.33 15.36 6.34
C ALA A 13 17.15 15.20 5.35
N GLY A 14 17.16 14.13 4.57
CA GLY A 14 16.04 13.78 3.70
C GLY A 14 15.89 14.63 2.44
N GLU A 15 16.83 15.53 2.13
CA GLU A 15 16.79 16.35 0.91
C GLU A 15 16.97 15.56 -0.40
N GLY A 16 17.40 14.30 -0.31
CA GLY A 16 17.39 13.35 -1.44
C GLY A 16 16.17 12.42 -1.45
N SER A 17 15.34 12.46 -0.41
CA SER A 17 14.28 11.50 -0.18
C SER A 17 12.99 11.96 -0.84
N SER A 18 12.57 11.22 -1.87
CA SER A 18 11.24 11.28 -2.49
C SER A 18 10.82 12.67 -2.95
N TYR A 19 11.19 13.06 -4.17
CA TYR A 19 10.62 14.19 -4.93
C TYR A 19 9.08 14.12 -5.01
N ILE A 20 8.38 14.32 -3.89
CA ILE A 20 6.92 14.28 -3.78
C ILE A 20 6.35 12.85 -4.04
N ASN A 21 7.10 11.78 -3.74
CA ASN A 21 6.58 10.39 -3.85
C ASN A 21 5.80 9.90 -2.61
N GLY A 22 5.68 10.74 -1.58
CA GLY A 22 5.02 10.40 -0.31
C GLY A 22 3.97 11.42 0.16
N THR A 23 3.58 12.37 -0.69
CA THR A 23 2.75 13.53 -0.35
C THR A 23 1.28 13.20 -0.13
N LEU A 24 0.83 11.99 -0.49
CA LEU A 24 -0.57 11.61 -0.29
C LEU A 24 -0.70 10.66 0.90
N ILE A 25 -1.04 11.21 2.05
CA ILE A 25 -1.52 10.45 3.19
C ILE A 25 -3.03 10.40 3.06
N CYS A 26 -3.58 9.27 2.61
CA CYS A 26 -5.01 9.06 2.49
C CYS A 26 -5.49 8.05 3.55
N PRO A 27 -5.76 8.50 4.80
CA PRO A 27 -6.12 7.60 5.89
C PRO A 27 -7.51 6.96 5.71
N SER A 28 -8.36 7.52 4.84
CA SER A 28 -9.73 7.05 4.59
C SER A 28 -9.89 6.16 3.35
N LEU A 29 -8.91 6.12 2.44
CA LEU A 29 -8.97 5.28 1.23
C LEU A 29 -8.27 3.93 1.47
N MET A 30 -8.71 3.21 2.49
CA MET A 30 -8.20 1.90 2.85
C MET A 30 -9.10 0.82 2.25
N LEU A 31 -9.08 0.67 0.93
CA LEU A 31 -9.78 -0.44 0.26
C LEU A 31 -8.83 -1.61 0.07
N PRO A 32 -9.16 -2.82 0.56
CA PRO A 32 -8.32 -3.98 0.30
C PRO A 32 -8.29 -4.24 -1.21
N TRP A 33 -7.09 -4.52 -1.74
CA TRP A 33 -6.90 -4.98 -3.12
C TRP A 33 -7.52 -6.37 -3.39
N THR A 34 -8.09 -7.00 -2.35
CA THR A 34 -8.75 -8.31 -2.35
C THR A 34 -10.25 -8.18 -2.08
N GLY A 35 -10.90 -7.17 -2.65
CA GLY A 35 -12.37 -7.09 -2.59
C GLY A 35 -13.05 -8.17 -3.44
N PRO A 36 -14.26 -8.62 -3.11
CA PRO A 36 -15.01 -9.61 -3.91
C PRO A 36 -15.22 -9.17 -5.37
N GLN A 37 -15.28 -7.85 -5.61
CA GLN A 37 -15.36 -7.26 -6.95
C GLN A 37 -14.12 -7.49 -7.83
N MET A 38 -13.01 -7.93 -7.25
CA MET A 38 -11.76 -8.12 -7.99
C MET A 38 -11.75 -9.40 -8.82
N ILE A 39 -12.51 -10.43 -8.43
CA ILE A 39 -12.58 -11.69 -9.18
C ILE A 39 -13.25 -11.48 -10.55
N PRO A 40 -14.43 -10.84 -10.66
CA PRO A 40 -14.99 -10.48 -11.97
C PRO A 40 -14.06 -9.58 -12.80
N LYS A 41 -13.32 -8.67 -12.17
CA LYS A 41 -12.36 -7.80 -12.86
C LYS A 41 -11.17 -8.58 -13.42
N LEU A 42 -10.67 -9.56 -12.67
CA LEU A 42 -9.61 -10.47 -13.12
C LEU A 42 -10.05 -11.28 -14.34
N PHE A 43 -11.28 -11.80 -14.35
CA PHE A 43 -11.80 -12.51 -15.52
C PHE A 43 -11.96 -11.58 -16.74
N LYS A 44 -12.48 -10.36 -16.55
CA LYS A 44 -12.59 -9.35 -17.62
C LYS A 44 -11.23 -8.94 -18.18
N SER A 45 -10.19 -8.99 -17.35
CA SER A 45 -8.79 -8.72 -17.69
C SER A 45 -8.29 -9.56 -18.86
N PHE A 46 -8.70 -10.83 -18.95
CA PHE A 46 -8.27 -11.74 -20.01
C PHE A 46 -8.81 -11.38 -21.39
N PHE A 47 -9.95 -10.68 -21.43
CA PHE A 47 -10.65 -10.33 -22.68
C PHE A 47 -10.47 -8.86 -23.08
N ASN A 48 -9.72 -8.08 -22.30
CA ASN A 48 -9.49 -6.67 -22.56
C ASN A 48 -7.99 -6.36 -22.63
N GLU A 49 -7.49 -6.18 -23.86
CA GLU A 49 -6.08 -5.86 -24.14
C GLU A 49 -5.62 -4.52 -23.58
N LYS A 50 -6.55 -3.63 -23.18
CA LYS A 50 -6.25 -2.34 -22.53
C LYS A 50 -6.42 -2.38 -21.02
N HIS A 51 -6.69 -3.56 -20.43
CA HIS A 51 -6.83 -3.67 -18.99
C HIS A 51 -5.46 -3.50 -18.30
N PRO A 52 -5.38 -2.75 -17.18
CA PRO A 52 -4.11 -2.49 -16.50
C PRO A 52 -3.49 -3.74 -15.88
N LEU A 53 -4.32 -4.74 -15.58
CA LEU A 53 -3.86 -6.08 -15.22
C LEU A 53 -3.81 -6.90 -16.51
N LYS A 54 -2.64 -7.38 -16.93
CA LYS A 54 -2.51 -8.25 -18.11
C LYS A 54 -1.97 -9.60 -17.68
N VAL A 55 -2.80 -10.63 -17.78
CA VAL A 55 -2.34 -12.01 -17.60
C VAL A 55 -2.07 -12.58 -18.99
N HIS A 56 -0.80 -12.78 -19.31
CA HIS A 56 -0.41 -13.34 -20.59
C HIS A 56 -0.67 -14.86 -20.60
N PRO A 57 -1.10 -15.46 -21.73
CA PRO A 57 -1.38 -16.90 -21.81
C PRO A 57 -0.21 -17.79 -21.36
N HIS A 58 1.03 -17.40 -21.63
CA HIS A 58 2.22 -18.12 -21.17
C HIS A 58 2.32 -18.21 -19.64
N ALA A 59 1.79 -17.22 -18.92
CA ALA A 59 1.78 -17.22 -17.46
C ALA A 59 0.83 -18.30 -16.89
N LEU A 60 -0.13 -18.80 -17.67
CA LEU A 60 -1.03 -19.88 -17.25
C LEU A 60 -0.32 -21.25 -17.18
N ALA A 61 0.89 -21.38 -17.70
CA ALA A 61 1.70 -22.59 -17.53
C ALA A 61 2.46 -22.61 -16.19
N ASP A 62 2.48 -21.50 -15.44
CA ASP A 62 3.20 -21.37 -14.19
C ASP A 62 2.35 -21.85 -13.01
N PHE A 63 2.79 -22.92 -12.34
CA PHE A 63 2.14 -23.46 -11.16
C PHE A 63 2.11 -22.45 -9.99
N SER A 64 3.14 -21.64 -9.83
CA SER A 64 3.21 -20.60 -8.79
C SER A 64 2.13 -19.54 -9.00
N LEU A 65 1.80 -19.21 -10.25
CA LEU A 65 0.71 -18.30 -10.55
C LEU A 65 -0.65 -18.88 -10.12
N TRP A 66 -0.89 -20.17 -10.39
CA TRP A 66 -2.13 -20.84 -9.97
C TRP A 66 -2.25 -20.93 -8.46
N TYR A 67 -1.18 -21.30 -7.77
CA TYR A 67 -1.16 -21.32 -6.31
C TYR A 67 -1.50 -19.94 -5.73
N PHE A 68 -0.81 -18.91 -6.20
CA PHE A 68 -1.10 -17.53 -5.82
C PHE A 68 -2.55 -17.12 -6.16
N GLY A 69 -3.03 -17.45 -7.36
CA GLY A 69 -4.36 -17.11 -7.84
C GLY A 69 -5.47 -17.75 -7.00
N LEU A 70 -5.31 -19.00 -6.60
CA LEU A 70 -6.23 -19.69 -5.70
C LEU A 70 -6.24 -19.05 -4.30
N HIS A 71 -5.07 -18.74 -3.75
CA HIS A 71 -4.96 -18.01 -2.47
C HIS A 71 -5.56 -16.60 -2.55
N TYR A 72 -5.37 -15.91 -3.67
CA TYR A 72 -5.98 -14.61 -3.96
C TYR A 72 -7.51 -14.71 -4.03
N ALA A 73 -8.05 -15.74 -4.71
CA ALA A 73 -9.48 -15.98 -4.80
C ALA A 73 -10.13 -16.24 -3.43
N VAL A 74 -9.47 -17.04 -2.59
CA VAL A 74 -9.88 -17.26 -1.19
C VAL A 74 -9.87 -15.96 -0.40
N SER A 75 -8.84 -15.13 -0.58
CA SER A 75 -8.71 -13.83 0.08
C SER A 75 -9.77 -12.81 -0.37
N CYS A 76 -10.35 -12.99 -1.56
CA CYS A 76 -11.41 -12.12 -2.08
C CYS A 76 -12.82 -12.43 -1.53
N ARG A 77 -12.97 -13.46 -0.70
CA ARG A 77 -14.28 -13.79 -0.09
C ARG A 77 -14.81 -12.62 0.76
N PRO A 78 -16.12 -12.34 0.78
CA PRO A 78 -16.68 -11.22 1.53
C PRO A 78 -16.27 -11.18 3.01
N GLY A 79 -16.24 -12.32 3.69
CA GLY A 79 -15.80 -12.41 5.09
C GLY A 79 -14.32 -12.07 5.29
N GLN A 80 -13.45 -12.48 4.37
CA GLN A 80 -12.02 -12.14 4.41
C GLN A 80 -11.79 -10.67 4.08
N SER A 81 -12.51 -10.14 3.10
CA SER A 81 -12.44 -8.72 2.74
C SER A 81 -12.86 -7.84 3.91
N ALA A 82 -13.94 -8.15 4.63
CA ALA A 82 -14.40 -7.38 5.77
C ALA A 82 -13.36 -7.37 6.91
N THR A 83 -12.80 -8.55 7.25
CA THR A 83 -11.74 -8.69 8.24
C THR A 83 -10.50 -7.87 7.87
N ASN A 84 -10.04 -7.98 6.62
CA ASN A 84 -8.87 -7.25 6.12
C ASN A 84 -9.11 -5.74 6.11
N THR A 85 -10.31 -5.28 5.74
CA THR A 85 -10.68 -3.86 5.87
C THR A 85 -10.58 -3.39 7.32
N GLY A 86 -11.05 -4.20 8.28
CA GLY A 86 -10.90 -3.89 9.71
C GLY A 86 -9.44 -3.76 10.15
N HIS A 87 -8.56 -4.64 9.68
CA HIS A 87 -7.11 -4.55 9.95
C HIS A 87 -6.49 -3.30 9.33
N LEU A 88 -6.81 -3.00 8.07
CA LEU A 88 -6.34 -1.79 7.38
C LEU A 88 -6.83 -0.52 8.09
N ALA A 89 -8.08 -0.48 8.56
CA ALA A 89 -8.62 0.64 9.30
C ALA A 89 -7.88 0.88 10.64
N ARG A 90 -7.54 -0.19 11.36
CA ARG A 90 -6.73 -0.10 12.59
C ARG A 90 -5.32 0.41 12.30
N LEU A 91 -4.70 -0.09 11.22
CA LEU A 91 -3.38 0.37 10.78
C LEU A 91 -3.41 1.85 10.36
N ALA A 92 -4.48 2.29 9.69
CA ALA A 92 -4.71 3.68 9.30
C ALA A 92 -4.76 4.59 10.53
N ALA A 93 -5.58 4.19 11.51
CA ALA A 93 -5.76 4.93 12.75
C ALA A 93 -4.44 5.04 13.52
N TYR A 94 -3.69 3.93 13.61
CA TYR A 94 -2.37 3.90 14.23
C TYR A 94 -1.38 4.81 13.50
N SER A 95 -1.29 4.72 12.18
CA SER A 95 -0.42 5.56 11.36
C SER A 95 -0.75 7.05 11.52
N ARG A 96 -2.04 7.41 11.59
CA ARG A 96 -2.48 8.78 11.86
C ARG A 96 -2.06 9.27 13.23
N ALA A 97 -2.18 8.42 14.27
CA ALA A 97 -1.74 8.76 15.62
C ALA A 97 -0.21 8.92 15.72
N CYS A 98 0.56 8.10 14.99
CA CYS A 98 2.01 8.27 14.88
C CYS A 98 2.38 9.58 14.18
N LEU A 99 1.67 9.93 13.11
CA LEU A 99 1.88 11.19 12.41
C LEU A 99 1.58 12.40 13.30
N GLY A 100 0.49 12.35 14.07
CA GLY A 100 0.16 13.40 15.05
C GLY A 100 1.27 13.60 16.07
N ARG A 101 1.75 12.49 16.68
CA ARG A 101 2.89 12.56 17.62
C ARG A 101 4.16 13.14 16.98
N LEU A 102 4.45 12.75 15.74
CA LEU A 102 5.60 13.28 15.00
C LEU A 102 5.45 14.80 14.74
N MET A 103 4.24 15.28 14.47
CA MET A 103 3.98 16.72 14.30
C MET A 103 4.16 17.51 15.59
N ASP A 104 3.80 16.91 16.73
CA ASP A 104 3.99 17.52 18.06
C ASP A 104 5.49 17.57 18.43
N GLU A 105 6.25 16.52 18.10
CA GLU A 105 7.70 16.43 18.34
C GLU A 105 8.52 17.35 17.41
N GLU A 106 8.10 17.50 16.15
CA GLU A 106 8.77 18.31 15.14
C GLU A 106 7.85 19.41 14.56
N PRO A 107 7.82 20.62 15.19
CA PRO A 107 6.95 21.72 14.78
C PRO A 107 7.15 22.20 13.33
N ARG A 108 8.29 21.86 12.70
CA ARG A 108 8.56 22.11 11.28
C ARG A 108 7.67 21.27 10.37
N ILE A 109 7.40 20.03 10.74
CA ILE A 109 6.53 19.11 9.97
C ILE A 109 5.07 19.53 10.12
N GLY A 110 4.64 19.91 11.33
CA GLY A 110 3.28 20.41 11.58
C GLY A 110 2.91 21.62 10.70
N ARG A 111 3.85 22.53 10.44
CA ARG A 111 3.64 23.69 9.53
C ARG A 111 3.54 23.32 8.04
N LEU A 112 4.09 22.17 7.62
CA LEU A 112 4.07 21.73 6.23
C LEU A 112 2.78 20.98 5.85
N MET A 113 2.01 20.53 6.84
CA MET A 113 0.79 19.73 6.63
C MET A 113 -0.52 20.46 6.99
N GLN A 114 -0.45 21.77 7.30
CA GLN A 114 -1.60 22.68 7.35
C GLN A 114 -1.89 23.23 5.96
#